data_AF-A0A397UAG5-F1
#
_entry.id   AF-A0A397UAG5-F1
#
_cell.length_a   1.000
_cell.length_b   1.000
_cell.length_c   1.000
_cell.angle_alpha   90.00
_cell.angle_beta   90.00
_cell.angle_gamma   90.00
#
_symmetry.space_group_name_H-M   'P 1'
#
loop_
_entity.id
_entity.type
_entity.pdbx_description
1 polymer ?
#
loop_
_entity_poly.entity_id
_entity_poly.type
_entity_poly.pdbx_seq_one_letter_code
_entity_poly.pdbx_strand_id
1 'polypeptide(L)'
;MEETTLFNGLGLPTAWKIDDKSQFVTIDSSELKVNYTDPNDYEAVVIRANNPIPSQYGLFYFEIEIINEGKNGMIGIGYCTKQNNISDFMPENRENKSWGCAYHGDDGDFFCSGSGKPYGPTFTVGDTIGCYLNFRNDDKMIFYTKNGINLGIACYLPNNLDDLKNNLYPCIGLRSQDASVEANFGRKKFKYLTMINDQYVDELKNKSNDTFALMSRGKEYLIIGKYKEAYEDFTRLLEIESENIIALKYRGEINYIMERYKESISDLETY
;
A
#
# COMPACT_ATOMS: atom_id res chain seq x y z
N MET A 1 -8.69 34.08 -2.71
CA MET A 1 -9.81 33.15 -2.86
C MET A 1 -9.30 31.79 -2.46
N GLU A 2 -10.00 31.18 -1.51
CA GLU A 2 -9.63 30.00 -0.74
C GLU A 2 -9.34 28.76 -1.60
N GLU A 3 -8.16 28.15 -1.41
CA GLU A 3 -7.77 26.83 -1.93
C GLU A 3 -8.50 25.66 -1.23
N THR A 4 -9.39 25.95 -0.30
CA THR A 4 -10.07 24.98 0.56
C THR A 4 -11.26 24.27 -0.10
N THR A 5 -11.57 24.54 -1.37
CA THR A 5 -12.79 23.99 -2.03
C THR A 5 -12.57 22.78 -2.95
N LEU A 6 -11.33 22.32 -3.19
CA LEU A 6 -11.09 21.13 -4.03
C LEU A 6 -10.92 19.81 -3.25
N PHE A 7 -10.74 19.87 -1.93
CA PHE A 7 -10.43 18.69 -1.10
C PHE A 7 -11.66 18.06 -0.40
N ASN A 8 -12.81 18.73 -0.38
CA ASN A 8 -13.98 18.34 0.43
C ASN A 8 -14.94 17.32 -0.22
N GLY A 9 -14.55 16.64 -1.31
CA GLY A 9 -15.47 15.80 -2.10
C GLY A 9 -15.15 14.31 -2.18
N LEU A 10 -13.90 13.89 -1.98
CA LEU A 10 -13.47 12.50 -2.17
C LEU A 10 -13.17 11.86 -0.82
N GLY A 11 -14.10 11.04 -0.33
CA GLY A 11 -13.98 10.33 0.93
C GLY A 11 -12.78 9.38 0.92
N LEU A 12 -11.88 9.51 1.90
CA LEU A 12 -10.80 8.55 2.11
C LEU A 12 -11.34 7.24 2.72
N PRO A 13 -10.68 6.10 2.47
CA PRO A 13 -10.92 4.89 3.24
C PRO A 13 -10.64 5.16 4.72
N THR A 14 -11.65 4.98 5.58
CA THR A 14 -11.58 5.36 7.01
C THR A 14 -12.18 4.31 7.94
N ALA A 15 -12.86 3.32 7.36
CA ALA A 15 -13.57 2.23 8.04
C ALA A 15 -13.84 1.09 7.04
N TRP A 16 -14.21 -0.08 7.56
CA TRP A 16 -14.76 -1.16 6.75
C TRP A 16 -16.20 -0.88 6.32
N LYS A 17 -16.57 -1.34 5.13
CA LYS A 17 -17.93 -1.17 4.61
C LYS A 17 -18.89 -2.19 5.21
N ILE A 18 -19.92 -1.72 5.91
CA ILE A 18 -20.87 -2.57 6.65
C ILE A 18 -21.82 -3.35 5.73
N ASP A 19 -22.26 -2.74 4.63
CA ASP A 19 -23.25 -3.35 3.71
C ASP A 19 -22.64 -4.34 2.70
N ASP A 20 -21.32 -4.46 2.69
CA ASP A 20 -20.55 -5.23 1.70
C ASP A 20 -19.83 -6.39 2.39
N LYS A 21 -20.60 -7.25 3.08
CA LYS A 21 -20.06 -8.35 3.89
C LYS A 21 -20.99 -9.58 3.88
N SER A 22 -20.38 -10.76 4.06
CA SER A 22 -21.09 -12.02 4.29
C SER A 22 -21.83 -12.02 5.65
N GLN A 23 -22.84 -12.89 5.80
CA GLN A 23 -23.53 -13.12 7.08
C GLN A 23 -22.58 -13.62 8.19
N PHE A 24 -21.47 -14.25 7.81
CA PHE A 24 -20.45 -14.76 8.73
C PHE A 24 -19.41 -13.71 9.15
N VAL A 25 -19.58 -12.47 8.69
CA VAL A 25 -18.72 -11.35 9.03
C VAL A 25 -19.47 -10.41 9.95
N THR A 26 -18.88 -10.12 11.11
CA THR A 26 -19.33 -9.04 11.99
C THR A 26 -18.27 -7.95 12.03
N ILE A 27 -18.73 -6.71 12.04
CA ILE A 27 -17.89 -5.52 12.20
C ILE A 27 -18.38 -4.84 13.47
N ASP A 28 -17.45 -4.46 14.35
CA ASP A 28 -17.81 -3.83 15.62
C ASP A 28 -18.25 -2.36 15.44
N SER A 29 -18.65 -1.72 16.54
CA SER A 29 -19.11 -0.32 16.52
C SER A 29 -18.02 0.70 16.16
N SER A 30 -16.74 0.31 16.17
CA SER A 30 -15.66 1.19 15.71
C SER A 30 -15.54 1.23 14.19
N GLU A 31 -16.18 0.26 13.52
CA GLU A 31 -16.11 -0.03 12.08
C GLU A 31 -14.72 -0.45 11.59
N LEU A 32 -13.81 -0.81 12.52
CA LEU A 32 -12.42 -1.17 12.22
C LEU A 32 -12.09 -2.61 12.54
N LYS A 33 -12.78 -3.21 13.51
CA LYS A 33 -12.55 -4.60 13.90
C LYS A 33 -13.52 -5.53 13.18
N VAL A 34 -12.97 -6.55 12.54
CA VAL A 34 -13.71 -7.56 11.80
C VAL A 34 -13.54 -8.90 12.51
N ASN A 35 -14.64 -9.65 12.67
CA ASN A 35 -14.60 -11.04 13.13
C ASN A 35 -15.29 -11.93 12.09
N TYR A 36 -14.67 -13.06 11.78
CA TYR A 36 -15.17 -14.06 10.86
C TYR A 36 -15.48 -15.36 11.60
N THR A 37 -16.70 -15.86 11.43
CA THR A 37 -17.21 -17.00 12.20
C THR A 37 -17.83 -18.08 11.33
N ASP A 38 -17.51 -18.15 10.03
CA ASP A 38 -18.03 -19.24 9.19
C ASP A 38 -17.48 -20.57 9.72
N PRO A 39 -18.36 -21.53 10.07
CA PRO A 39 -17.93 -22.84 10.51
C PRO A 39 -17.24 -23.67 9.41
N ASN A 40 -17.38 -23.26 8.15
CA ASN A 40 -16.77 -23.93 7.01
C ASN A 40 -15.66 -23.09 6.39
N ASP A 41 -14.63 -23.77 5.90
CA ASP A 41 -13.50 -23.15 5.20
C ASP A 41 -13.62 -23.33 3.68
N TYR A 42 -14.83 -23.46 3.12
CA TYR A 42 -15.00 -23.70 1.68
C TYR A 42 -14.72 -22.45 0.83
N GLU A 43 -15.22 -21.29 1.24
CA GLU A 43 -15.08 -20.04 0.49
C GLU A 43 -14.43 -18.96 1.36
N ALA A 44 -13.60 -18.12 0.74
CA ALA A 44 -13.09 -16.93 1.38
C ALA A 44 -14.11 -15.79 1.27
N VAL A 45 -14.15 -14.91 2.27
CA VAL A 45 -14.94 -13.68 2.21
C VAL A 45 -14.02 -12.48 2.05
N VAL A 46 -14.43 -11.53 1.21
CA VAL A 46 -13.71 -10.26 1.01
C VAL A 46 -14.46 -9.13 1.68
N ILE A 47 -13.74 -8.34 2.48
CA ILE A 47 -14.25 -7.10 3.08
C ILE A 47 -13.45 -5.93 2.51
N ARG A 48 -14.15 -4.91 2.01
CA ARG A 48 -13.57 -3.68 1.47
C ARG A 48 -13.78 -2.51 2.43
N ALA A 49 -12.91 -1.51 2.34
CA ALA A 49 -13.14 -0.23 3.01
C ALA A 49 -14.38 0.49 2.47
N ASN A 50 -14.88 1.45 3.24
CA ASN A 50 -16.06 2.26 2.93
C ASN A 50 -15.91 3.11 1.65
N ASN A 51 -14.69 3.51 1.30
CA ASN A 51 -14.37 4.29 0.11
C ASN A 51 -13.19 3.69 -0.66
N PRO A 52 -13.11 3.93 -1.99
CA PRO A 52 -11.90 3.63 -2.74
C PRO A 52 -10.78 4.61 -2.39
N ILE A 53 -9.55 4.23 -2.70
CA ILE A 53 -8.38 5.10 -2.60
C ILE A 53 -8.45 6.11 -3.73
N PRO A 54 -8.54 7.41 -3.44
CA PRO A 54 -8.60 8.41 -4.49
C PRO A 54 -7.21 8.56 -5.13
N SER A 55 -7.14 8.34 -6.44
CA SER A 55 -5.87 8.25 -7.18
C SER A 55 -5.05 9.54 -7.13
N GLN A 56 -5.70 10.67 -6.88
CA GLN A 56 -5.09 12.00 -6.72
C GLN A 56 -4.18 12.14 -5.50
N TYR A 57 -4.36 11.34 -4.45
CA TYR A 57 -3.52 11.44 -3.24
C TYR A 57 -2.13 10.83 -3.44
N GLY A 58 -1.93 10.07 -4.52
CA GLY A 58 -0.64 9.56 -4.98
C GLY A 58 -0.05 8.44 -4.10
N LEU A 59 -0.15 8.54 -2.78
CA LEU A 59 0.31 7.53 -1.83
C LEU A 59 -0.84 7.15 -0.88
N PHE A 60 -0.90 5.88 -0.51
CA PHE A 60 -1.84 5.40 0.49
C PHE A 60 -1.19 4.33 1.37
N TYR A 61 -1.49 4.36 2.67
CA TYR A 61 -0.98 3.40 3.64
C TYR A 61 -2.03 3.10 4.70
N PHE A 62 -2.16 1.82 5.06
CA PHE A 62 -2.97 1.37 6.19
C PHE A 62 -2.29 0.16 6.86
N GLU A 63 -2.64 -0.10 8.12
CA GLU A 63 -2.16 -1.25 8.88
C GLU A 63 -3.32 -2.13 9.33
N ILE A 64 -3.09 -3.43 9.38
CA ILE A 64 -3.99 -4.43 9.95
C ILE A 64 -3.26 -5.14 11.09
N GLU A 65 -3.87 -5.15 12.27
CA GLU A 65 -3.44 -5.95 13.40
C GLU A 65 -4.16 -7.30 13.41
N ILE A 66 -3.39 -8.38 13.55
CA ILE A 66 -3.95 -9.73 13.69
C ILE A 66 -4.32 -9.96 15.15
N ILE A 67 -5.62 -9.89 15.45
CA ILE A 67 -6.15 -10.08 16.81
C ILE A 67 -6.31 -11.57 17.13
N ASN A 68 -6.79 -12.34 16.16
CA ASN A 68 -6.87 -13.79 16.20
C ASN A 68 -6.65 -14.32 14.78
N GLU A 69 -5.71 -15.25 14.60
CA GLU A 69 -5.43 -15.82 13.28
C GLU A 69 -6.47 -16.86 12.84
N GLY A 70 -7.34 -17.29 13.76
CA GLY A 70 -8.30 -18.36 13.51
C GLY A 70 -7.65 -19.74 13.50
N LYS A 71 -8.32 -20.74 12.93
CA LYS A 71 -7.87 -22.14 12.97
C LYS A 71 -6.64 -22.45 12.11
N ASN A 72 -6.42 -21.70 11.05
CA ASN A 72 -5.44 -22.01 10.00
C ASN A 72 -4.72 -20.78 9.42
N GLY A 73 -4.93 -19.58 9.94
CA GLY A 73 -4.18 -18.39 9.54
C GLY A 73 -4.44 -17.86 8.12
N MET A 74 -5.42 -18.43 7.39
CA MET A 74 -5.80 -18.02 6.04
C MET A 74 -6.47 -16.63 6.04
N ILE A 75 -5.61 -15.61 6.14
CA ILE A 75 -5.92 -14.19 6.15
C ILE A 75 -5.09 -13.54 5.05
N GLY A 76 -5.76 -12.95 4.06
CA GLY A 76 -5.15 -12.15 3.01
C GLY A 76 -5.35 -10.67 3.29
N ILE A 77 -4.32 -9.84 3.09
CA ILE A 77 -4.40 -8.39 3.27
C ILE A 77 -3.89 -7.71 2.01
N GLY A 78 -4.63 -6.76 1.47
CA GLY A 78 -4.16 -6.00 0.32
C GLY A 78 -5.19 -5.06 -0.29
N TYR A 79 -5.35 -5.15 -1.61
CA TYR A 79 -6.16 -4.23 -2.39
C TYR A 79 -7.02 -4.97 -3.40
N CYS A 80 -8.27 -4.53 -3.59
CA CYS A 80 -9.12 -5.06 -4.63
C CYS A 80 -10.05 -4.01 -5.23
N THR A 81 -10.47 -4.28 -6.45
CA THR A 81 -11.56 -3.54 -7.09
C THR A 81 -12.92 -4.00 -6.56
N LYS A 82 -13.94 -3.19 -6.80
CA LYS A 82 -15.32 -3.58 -6.47
C LYS A 82 -15.72 -4.78 -7.34
N GLN A 83 -15.91 -5.95 -6.72
CA GLN A 83 -16.49 -7.13 -7.37
C GLN A 83 -18.02 -7.11 -7.20
N ASN A 84 -18.73 -7.73 -8.15
CA ASN A 84 -20.17 -8.01 -8.00
C ASN A 84 -20.44 -9.28 -7.17
N ASN A 85 -19.46 -10.16 -7.00
CA ASN A 85 -19.54 -11.37 -6.16
C ASN A 85 -18.45 -11.33 -5.08
N ILE A 86 -18.80 -11.72 -3.85
CA ILE A 86 -18.01 -11.48 -2.61
C ILE A 86 -16.94 -12.58 -2.37
N SER A 87 -16.90 -13.63 -3.19
CA SER A 87 -16.28 -14.92 -2.86
C SER A 87 -14.86 -15.15 -3.37
N ASP A 88 -14.30 -14.29 -4.21
CA ASP A 88 -13.03 -14.62 -4.87
C ASP A 88 -11.97 -13.52 -4.74
N PHE A 89 -10.99 -13.73 -3.87
CA PHE A 89 -9.64 -13.15 -4.05
C PHE A 89 -8.94 -13.70 -5.32
N MET A 90 -9.61 -14.56 -6.09
CA MET A 90 -9.08 -15.29 -7.24
C MET A 90 -10.13 -15.40 -8.36
N PRO A 91 -10.20 -14.44 -9.30
CA PRO A 91 -10.57 -14.81 -10.64
C PRO A 91 -9.48 -14.43 -11.63
N GLU A 92 -8.84 -15.43 -12.24
CA GLU A 92 -8.54 -15.33 -13.66
C GLU A 92 -9.88 -15.32 -14.38
N ASN A 93 -10.38 -14.15 -14.75
CA ASN A 93 -11.47 -14.10 -15.72
C ASN A 93 -11.18 -13.01 -16.73
N ARG A 94 -10.68 -13.43 -17.89
CA ARG A 94 -10.28 -12.56 -19.01
C ARG A 94 -11.43 -11.69 -19.54
N GLU A 95 -12.65 -11.93 -19.08
CA GLU A 95 -13.87 -11.21 -19.49
C GLU A 95 -14.42 -10.26 -18.41
N ASN A 96 -13.95 -10.31 -17.15
CA ASN A 96 -14.42 -9.43 -16.06
C ASN A 96 -13.29 -8.57 -15.50
N LYS A 97 -13.51 -7.24 -15.48
CA LYS A 97 -12.56 -6.18 -15.09
C LYS A 97 -12.12 -6.17 -13.61
N SER A 98 -12.30 -7.26 -12.86
CA SER A 98 -11.95 -7.34 -11.45
C SER A 98 -10.46 -7.60 -11.26
N TRP A 99 -9.81 -6.75 -10.48
CA TRP A 99 -8.42 -6.89 -10.06
C TRP A 99 -8.31 -6.96 -8.54
N GLY A 100 -7.34 -7.73 -8.04
CA GLY A 100 -7.01 -7.79 -6.62
C GLY A 100 -5.65 -8.42 -6.35
N CYS A 101 -5.08 -8.05 -5.21
CA CYS A 101 -3.86 -8.64 -4.69
C CYS A 101 -3.89 -8.72 -3.16
N ALA A 102 -3.19 -9.69 -2.59
CA ALA A 102 -3.06 -9.84 -1.14
C ALA A 102 -1.74 -10.52 -0.76
N TYR A 103 -1.19 -10.11 0.39
CA TYR A 103 -0.17 -10.84 1.13
C TYR A 103 -0.86 -11.76 2.13
N HIS A 104 -0.52 -13.05 2.12
CA HIS A 104 -1.21 -14.09 2.89
C HIS A 104 -0.44 -14.50 4.15
N GLY A 105 -1.17 -14.76 5.23
CA GLY A 105 -0.61 -15.04 6.55
C GLY A 105 -0.13 -16.46 6.75
N ASP A 106 -0.79 -17.42 6.12
CA ASP A 106 -0.55 -18.85 6.28
C ASP A 106 0.72 -19.35 5.59
N ASP A 107 1.05 -18.79 4.42
CA ASP A 107 2.21 -19.19 3.61
C ASP A 107 3.26 -18.08 3.44
N GLY A 108 2.89 -16.81 3.61
CA GLY A 108 3.76 -15.68 3.33
C GLY A 108 3.87 -15.33 1.84
N ASP A 109 3.02 -15.91 1.00
CA ASP A 109 3.02 -15.63 -0.43
C ASP A 109 2.24 -14.34 -0.73
N PHE A 110 2.65 -13.68 -1.81
CA PHE A 110 1.90 -12.58 -2.40
C PHE A 110 1.15 -13.08 -3.63
N PHE A 111 -0.16 -12.86 -3.62
CA PHE A 111 -1.06 -13.20 -4.70
C PHE A 111 -1.51 -11.94 -5.43
N CYS A 112 -1.50 -11.97 -6.76
CA CYS A 112 -2.05 -10.90 -7.61
C CYS A 112 -2.67 -11.50 -8.87
N SER A 113 -3.93 -11.16 -9.13
CA SER A 113 -4.68 -11.57 -10.33
C SER A 113 -4.57 -13.07 -10.66
N GLY A 114 -4.70 -13.94 -9.67
CA GLY A 114 -4.68 -15.40 -9.88
C GLY A 114 -3.29 -16.06 -9.81
N SER A 115 -2.21 -15.27 -9.71
CA SER A 115 -0.84 -15.78 -9.59
C SER A 115 -0.26 -15.53 -8.19
N GLY A 116 0.29 -16.58 -7.58
CA GLY A 116 0.99 -16.52 -6.30
C GLY A 116 2.51 -16.59 -6.47
N LYS A 117 3.26 -15.92 -5.58
CA LYS A 117 4.71 -16.04 -5.49
C LYS A 117 5.20 -15.89 -4.05
N PRO A 118 6.34 -16.51 -3.69
CA PRO A 118 7.03 -16.22 -2.44
C PRO A 118 7.33 -14.73 -2.31
N TYR A 119 7.04 -14.17 -1.14
CA TYR A 119 7.22 -12.74 -0.89
C TYR A 119 7.77 -12.43 0.50
N GLY A 120 7.05 -12.82 1.55
CA GLY A 120 7.32 -12.41 2.92
C GLY A 120 7.19 -13.55 3.93
N PRO A 121 7.51 -13.28 5.20
CA PRO A 121 7.63 -14.33 6.21
C PRO A 121 6.36 -14.54 7.04
N THR A 122 5.30 -15.20 6.57
CA THR A 122 4.00 -15.49 7.30
C THR A 122 3.48 -14.38 8.25
N PHE A 123 2.33 -14.53 8.89
CA PHE A 123 1.97 -13.67 10.03
C PHE A 123 0.88 -14.27 10.88
N THR A 124 0.90 -13.92 12.17
CA THR A 124 0.05 -14.53 13.18
C THR A 124 -0.39 -13.49 14.22
N VAL A 125 -1.07 -13.94 15.27
CA VAL A 125 -1.58 -13.12 16.38
C VAL A 125 -0.51 -12.18 16.93
N GLY A 126 -0.87 -10.90 17.03
CA GLY A 126 -0.01 -9.82 17.54
C GLY A 126 0.85 -9.14 16.46
N ASP A 127 0.98 -9.73 15.27
CA ASP A 127 1.62 -9.07 14.14
C ASP A 127 0.78 -7.91 13.62
N THR A 128 1.47 -6.89 13.10
CA THR A 128 0.84 -5.79 12.35
C THR A 128 1.38 -5.78 10.93
N ILE A 129 0.48 -5.91 9.97
CA ILE A 129 0.78 -5.89 8.54
C ILE A 129 0.36 -4.54 7.96
N GLY A 130 1.34 -3.81 7.47
CA GLY A 130 1.12 -2.57 6.75
C GLY A 130 1.09 -2.80 5.26
N CYS A 131 0.26 -2.03 4.57
CA CYS A 131 0.09 -2.10 3.12
C CYS A 131 0.34 -0.72 2.55
N TYR A 132 1.38 -0.60 1.73
CA TYR A 132 1.72 0.63 1.05
C TYR A 132 1.31 0.54 -0.42
N LEU A 133 0.79 1.64 -0.93
CA LEU A 133 0.43 1.80 -2.32
C LEU A 133 0.94 3.13 -2.84
N ASN A 134 1.67 3.07 -3.95
CA ASN A 134 2.08 4.22 -4.73
C ASN A 134 1.31 4.23 -6.06
N PHE A 135 0.53 5.29 -6.27
CA PHE A 135 -0.10 5.64 -7.55
C PHE A 135 0.64 6.74 -8.31
N ARG A 136 1.68 7.34 -7.72
CA ARG A 136 2.48 8.37 -8.40
C ARG A 136 3.27 7.74 -9.53
N ASN A 137 3.31 8.45 -10.65
CA ASN A 137 4.30 8.27 -11.71
C ASN A 137 4.22 6.90 -12.41
N ASP A 138 5.28 6.55 -13.14
CA ASP A 138 5.39 5.29 -13.88
C ASP A 138 5.80 4.12 -12.96
N ASP A 139 6.23 4.42 -11.73
CA ASP A 139 6.64 3.44 -10.71
C ASP A 139 5.50 3.13 -9.71
N LYS A 140 4.31 2.84 -10.24
CA LYS A 140 3.16 2.48 -9.40
C LYS A 140 3.46 1.13 -8.75
N MET A 141 3.44 1.06 -7.43
CA MET A 141 3.95 -0.13 -6.72
C MET A 141 3.19 -0.38 -5.43
N ILE A 142 3.25 -1.64 -4.98
CA ILE A 142 2.76 -2.09 -3.68
C ILE A 142 3.92 -2.75 -2.94
N PHE A 143 4.05 -2.44 -1.66
CA PHE A 143 4.87 -3.19 -0.72
C PHE A 143 4.13 -3.36 0.60
N TYR A 144 4.61 -4.29 1.42
CA TYR A 144 4.08 -4.53 2.75
C TYR A 144 5.14 -4.29 3.81
N THR A 145 4.67 -4.07 5.04
CA THR A 145 5.52 -4.02 6.22
C THR A 145 5.04 -5.03 7.23
N LYS A 146 5.94 -5.72 7.94
CA LYS A 146 5.59 -6.55 9.10
C LYS A 146 6.18 -5.92 10.36
N ASN A 147 5.33 -5.58 11.32
CA ASN A 147 5.72 -4.93 12.57
C ASN A 147 6.58 -3.68 12.37
N GLY A 148 6.28 -2.91 11.32
CA GLY A 148 6.99 -1.70 10.94
C GLY A 148 8.30 -1.91 10.16
N ILE A 149 8.64 -3.15 9.77
CA ILE A 149 9.78 -3.44 8.90
C ILE A 149 9.30 -3.58 7.45
N ASN A 150 9.89 -2.82 6.52
CA ASN A 150 9.59 -2.91 5.08
C ASN A 150 10.08 -4.26 4.51
N LEU A 151 9.18 -4.99 3.84
CA LEU A 151 9.44 -6.30 3.24
C LEU A 151 9.89 -6.24 1.77
N GLY A 152 10.06 -5.04 1.22
CA GLY A 152 10.38 -4.82 -0.19
C GLY A 152 9.15 -4.88 -1.09
N ILE A 153 9.36 -4.55 -2.37
CA ILE A 153 8.28 -4.41 -3.36
C ILE A 153 7.62 -5.75 -3.64
N ALA A 154 6.31 -5.82 -3.40
CA ALA A 154 5.50 -7.00 -3.72
C ALA A 154 5.17 -7.04 -5.21
N CYS A 155 4.70 -5.93 -5.79
CA CYS A 155 4.48 -5.82 -7.21
C CYS A 155 4.55 -4.38 -7.73
N TYR A 156 4.75 -4.26 -9.03
CA TYR A 156 4.50 -3.04 -9.78
C TYR A 156 3.11 -3.15 -10.43
N LEU A 157 2.36 -2.06 -10.39
CA LEU A 157 1.07 -1.96 -11.07
C LEU A 157 1.29 -1.56 -12.53
N PRO A 158 0.47 -2.07 -13.47
CA PRO A 158 0.59 -1.71 -14.88
C PRO A 158 0.37 -0.21 -15.11
N ASN A 159 0.93 0.35 -16.19
CA ASN A 159 0.83 1.79 -16.44
C ASN A 159 -0.59 2.25 -16.83
N ASN A 160 -1.36 1.40 -17.50
CA ASN A 160 -2.76 1.66 -17.82
C ASN A 160 -3.66 1.17 -16.68
N LEU A 161 -4.01 2.09 -15.77
CA LEU A 161 -4.85 1.84 -14.60
C LEU A 161 -6.21 2.55 -14.69
N ASP A 162 -6.70 2.89 -15.88
CA ASP A 162 -7.94 3.67 -15.98
C ASP A 162 -9.13 2.97 -15.29
N ASP A 163 -9.17 1.64 -15.30
CA ASP A 163 -10.16 0.83 -14.59
C ASP A 163 -9.89 0.71 -13.06
N LEU A 164 -8.67 0.98 -12.56
CA LEU A 164 -8.34 0.98 -11.12
C LEU A 164 -8.42 2.37 -10.48
N LYS A 165 -8.34 3.45 -11.28
CA LYS A 165 -8.42 4.83 -10.79
C LYS A 165 -9.73 5.02 -10.03
N ASN A 166 -9.63 5.41 -8.76
CA ASN A 166 -10.77 5.62 -7.87
C ASN A 166 -11.69 4.38 -7.72
N ASN A 167 -11.16 3.18 -8.01
CA ASN A 167 -11.90 1.93 -7.91
C ASN A 167 -11.12 0.87 -7.12
N LEU A 168 -9.96 1.22 -6.56
CA LEU A 168 -9.16 0.33 -5.73
C LEU A 168 -9.43 0.59 -4.25
N TYR A 169 -9.75 -0.46 -3.50
CA TYR A 169 -10.10 -0.39 -2.08
C TYR A 169 -9.05 -1.15 -1.27
N PRO A 170 -8.68 -0.66 -0.08
CA PRO A 170 -8.10 -1.51 0.95
C PRO A 170 -9.06 -2.67 1.23
N CYS A 171 -8.54 -3.87 1.34
CA CYS A 171 -9.35 -5.04 1.61
C CYS A 171 -8.62 -6.09 2.44
N ILE A 172 -9.43 -6.93 3.07
CA ILE A 172 -8.99 -8.16 3.73
C ILE A 172 -9.79 -9.34 3.18
N GLY A 173 -9.14 -10.50 3.10
CA GLY A 173 -9.71 -11.78 2.79
C GLY A 173 -9.64 -12.68 4.00
N LEU A 174 -10.77 -13.26 4.41
CA LEU A 174 -10.85 -14.14 5.55
C LEU A 174 -11.41 -15.49 5.12
N ARG A 175 -10.68 -16.56 5.43
CA ARG A 175 -11.15 -17.95 5.29
C ARG A 175 -10.94 -18.74 6.57
N SER A 176 -10.05 -18.28 7.46
CA SER A 176 -9.78 -18.93 8.72
C SER A 176 -10.91 -18.72 9.74
N GLN A 177 -11.62 -19.79 10.10
CA GLN A 177 -12.66 -19.75 11.12
C GLN A 177 -12.12 -19.12 12.42
N ASP A 178 -12.93 -18.22 13.00
CA ASP A 178 -12.67 -17.45 14.22
C ASP A 178 -11.59 -16.36 14.08
N ALA A 179 -11.14 -16.08 12.84
CA ALA A 179 -10.22 -14.99 12.59
C ALA A 179 -10.80 -13.63 13.00
N SER A 180 -9.94 -12.79 13.56
CA SER A 180 -10.26 -11.43 13.97
C SER A 180 -9.10 -10.51 13.64
N VAL A 181 -9.40 -9.39 12.99
CA VAL A 181 -8.41 -8.38 12.62
C VAL A 181 -8.93 -6.98 12.91
N GLU A 182 -8.04 -6.03 13.18
CA GLU A 182 -8.39 -4.62 13.39
C GLU A 182 -7.60 -3.72 12.44
N ALA A 183 -8.32 -2.84 11.72
CA ALA A 183 -7.69 -1.89 10.81
C ALA A 183 -7.29 -0.59 11.49
N ASN A 184 -6.17 -0.05 11.05
CA ASN A 184 -5.75 1.33 11.28
C ASN A 184 -5.65 2.05 9.94
N PHE A 185 -6.66 2.87 9.62
CA PHE A 185 -6.66 3.79 8.48
C PHE A 185 -6.06 5.18 8.83
N GLY A 186 -5.14 5.23 9.80
CA GLY A 186 -4.53 6.46 10.30
C GLY A 186 -5.17 7.05 11.55
N ARG A 187 -6.07 6.32 12.24
CA ARG A 187 -6.63 6.75 13.54
C ARG A 187 -5.61 6.64 14.67
N LYS A 188 -4.61 5.77 14.53
CA LYS A 188 -3.50 5.56 15.46
C LYS A 188 -2.18 5.78 14.70
N LYS A 189 -1.11 6.12 15.42
CA LYS A 189 0.24 6.21 14.83
C LYS A 189 0.62 4.85 14.23
N PHE A 190 1.05 4.84 12.97
CA PHE A 190 1.49 3.63 12.28
C PHE A 190 2.77 3.05 12.91
N LYS A 191 2.84 1.72 13.06
CA LYS A 191 4.07 1.03 13.50
C LYS A 191 5.22 1.28 12.52
N TYR A 192 4.97 1.30 11.21
CA TYR A 192 6.00 1.64 10.22
C TYR A 192 6.62 3.03 10.46
N LEU A 193 5.81 4.06 10.70
CA LEU A 193 6.30 5.40 11.05
C LEU A 193 6.99 5.47 12.42
N THR A 194 6.75 4.51 13.32
CA THR A 194 7.44 4.44 14.62
C THR A 194 8.79 3.73 14.54
N MET A 195 8.95 2.80 13.60
CA MET A 195 10.15 1.97 13.43
C MET A 195 11.15 2.55 12.44
N ILE A 196 10.78 3.59 11.68
CA ILE A 196 11.75 4.45 11.01
C ILE A 196 12.52 5.23 12.09
N ASN A 197 13.49 4.55 12.69
CA ASN A 197 14.48 5.09 13.60
C ASN A 197 15.73 5.50 12.82
N ASP A 198 16.67 6.17 13.48
CA ASP A 198 17.94 6.54 12.85
C ASP A 198 18.72 5.31 12.34
N GLN A 199 18.52 4.13 12.95
CA GLN A 199 19.18 2.88 12.52
C GLN A 199 18.75 2.44 11.11
N TYR A 200 17.47 2.47 10.76
CA TYR A 200 17.01 2.14 9.40
C TYR A 200 17.56 3.13 8.36
N VAL A 201 17.58 4.41 8.73
CA VAL A 201 18.19 5.46 7.90
C VAL A 201 19.69 5.21 7.72
N ASP A 202 20.39 4.75 8.76
CA ASP A 202 21.80 4.41 8.69
C ASP A 202 22.07 3.16 7.82
N GLU A 203 21.19 2.16 7.85
CA GLU A 203 21.25 1.02 6.93
C GLU A 203 21.11 1.44 5.47
N LEU A 204 20.20 2.38 5.18
CA LEU A 204 20.06 2.95 3.84
C LEU A 204 21.33 3.69 3.40
N LYS A 205 21.93 4.52 4.28
CA LYS A 205 23.19 5.21 3.98
C LYS A 205 24.33 4.27 3.63
N ASN A 206 24.35 3.05 4.19
CA ASN A 206 25.39 2.05 3.96
C ASN A 206 25.26 1.31 2.61
N LYS A 207 24.17 1.52 1.84
CA LYS A 207 24.04 0.96 0.49
C LYS A 207 25.06 1.59 -0.48
N SER A 208 25.39 0.86 -1.55
CA SER A 208 26.26 1.36 -2.62
C SER A 208 25.72 2.66 -3.23
N ASN A 209 26.59 3.43 -3.86
CA ASN A 209 26.23 4.67 -4.57
C ASN A 209 26.24 4.49 -6.10
N ASP A 210 25.95 3.27 -6.58
CA ASP A 210 25.66 3.08 -8.00
C ASP A 210 24.28 3.67 -8.36
N THR A 211 24.03 3.87 -9.66
CA THR A 211 22.84 4.60 -10.12
C THR A 211 21.53 3.92 -9.73
N PHE A 212 21.50 2.58 -9.72
CA PHE A 212 20.35 1.81 -9.28
C PHE A 212 20.10 1.93 -7.77
N ALA A 213 21.16 1.86 -6.97
CA ALA A 213 21.08 1.99 -5.53
C ALA A 213 20.67 3.41 -5.11
N LEU A 214 21.20 4.46 -5.77
CA LEU A 214 20.78 5.86 -5.56
C LEU A 214 19.30 6.05 -5.89
N MET A 215 18.85 5.55 -7.04
CA MET A 215 17.42 5.60 -7.43
C MET A 215 16.54 4.90 -6.39
N SER A 216 16.90 3.69 -5.98
CA SER A 216 16.13 2.88 -5.04
C SER A 216 16.11 3.50 -3.65
N ARG A 217 17.24 4.03 -3.18
CA ARG A 217 17.38 4.66 -1.86
C ARG A 217 16.66 6.01 -1.80
N GLY A 218 16.76 6.84 -2.84
CA GLY A 218 16.03 8.10 -2.92
C GLY A 218 14.51 7.90 -2.86
N LYS A 219 13.99 6.87 -3.55
CA LYS A 219 12.58 6.46 -3.46
C LYS A 219 12.18 6.01 -2.05
N GLU A 220 13.03 5.24 -1.36
CA GLU A 220 12.77 4.83 0.03
C GLU A 220 12.75 6.04 0.96
N TYR A 221 13.71 6.97 0.82
CA TYR A 221 13.73 8.21 1.59
C TYR A 221 12.47 9.06 1.37
N LEU A 222 11.93 9.10 0.14
CA LEU A 222 10.64 9.74 -0.14
C LEU A 222 9.49 9.08 0.62
N ILE A 223 9.43 7.75 0.63
CA ILE A 223 8.41 6.95 1.34
C ILE A 223 8.43 7.28 2.83
N ILE A 224 9.62 7.39 3.42
CA ILE A 224 9.79 7.63 4.86
C ILE A 224 9.85 9.13 5.25
N GLY A 225 9.59 10.04 4.31
CA GLY A 225 9.54 11.50 4.56
C GLY A 225 10.89 12.17 4.76
N LYS A 226 12.00 11.49 4.43
CA LYS A 226 13.38 12.01 4.49
C LYS A 226 13.73 12.75 3.21
N TYR A 227 13.01 13.85 2.95
CA TYR A 227 13.08 14.59 1.68
C TYR A 227 14.48 15.13 1.37
N LYS A 228 15.25 15.50 2.40
CA LYS A 228 16.62 16.01 2.21
C LYS A 228 17.55 14.91 1.72
N GLU A 229 17.50 13.75 2.36
CA GLU A 229 18.30 12.58 2.00
C GLU A 229 17.90 12.05 0.61
N ALA A 230 16.59 12.05 0.30
CA ALA A 230 16.10 11.75 -1.05
C ALA A 230 16.65 12.72 -2.10
N TYR A 231 16.62 14.03 -1.82
CA TYR A 231 17.13 15.07 -2.70
C TYR A 231 18.62 14.87 -3.01
N GLU A 232 19.42 14.54 -1.99
CA GLU A 232 20.85 14.27 -2.13
C GLU A 232 21.12 13.08 -3.06
N ASP A 233 20.38 11.98 -2.89
CA ASP A 233 20.52 10.81 -3.75
C ASP A 233 20.14 11.07 -5.21
N PHE A 234 19.00 11.75 -5.46
CA PHE A 234 18.61 12.11 -6.83
C PHE A 234 19.56 13.11 -7.46
N THR A 235 20.11 14.05 -6.67
CA THR A 235 21.13 14.98 -7.17
C THR A 235 22.39 14.22 -7.57
N ARG A 236 22.87 13.30 -6.74
CA ARG A 236 24.06 12.48 -7.04
C ARG A 236 23.83 11.56 -8.24
N LEU A 237 22.62 11.03 -8.40
CA LEU A 237 22.25 10.28 -9.59
C LEU A 237 22.33 11.14 -10.85
N LEU A 238 21.83 12.39 -10.79
CA LEU A 238 21.89 13.34 -11.90
C LEU A 238 23.30 13.87 -12.19
N GLU A 239 24.23 13.80 -11.24
CA GLU A 239 25.66 14.04 -11.51
C GLU A 239 26.29 12.94 -12.38
N ILE A 240 25.76 11.71 -12.32
CA ILE A 240 26.23 10.56 -13.11
C ILE A 240 25.46 10.45 -14.43
N GLU A 241 24.14 10.62 -14.38
CA GLU A 241 23.21 10.52 -15.49
C GLU A 241 22.36 11.80 -15.57
N SER A 242 22.92 12.87 -16.15
CA SER A 242 22.32 14.21 -16.15
C SER A 242 20.95 14.30 -16.83
N GLU A 243 20.65 13.37 -17.74
CA GLU A 243 19.38 13.29 -18.46
C GLU A 243 18.45 12.20 -17.90
N ASN A 244 18.71 11.70 -16.69
CA ASN A 244 17.82 10.72 -16.06
C ASN A 244 16.49 11.38 -15.69
N ILE A 245 15.50 11.19 -16.58
CA ILE A 245 14.14 11.73 -16.50
C ILE A 245 13.48 11.41 -15.16
N ILE A 246 13.66 10.18 -14.67
CA ILE A 246 13.04 9.72 -13.42
C ILE A 246 13.64 10.47 -12.22
N ALA A 247 14.96 10.67 -12.21
CA ALA A 247 15.65 11.40 -11.16
C ALA A 247 15.30 12.90 -11.16
N LEU A 248 15.23 13.53 -12.35
CA LEU A 248 14.76 14.92 -12.49
C LEU A 248 13.35 15.08 -11.95
N LYS A 249 12.45 14.16 -12.32
CA LYS A 249 11.07 14.15 -11.85
C LYS A 249 10.96 14.08 -10.32
N TYR A 250 11.61 13.10 -9.69
CA TYR A 250 11.56 12.98 -8.23
C TYR A 250 12.22 14.16 -7.52
N ARG A 251 13.33 14.69 -8.03
CA ARG A 251 13.97 15.89 -7.47
C ARG A 251 13.08 17.13 -7.60
N GLY A 252 12.39 17.28 -8.73
CA GLY A 252 11.41 18.33 -8.97
C GLY A 252 10.22 18.27 -8.00
N GLU A 253 9.68 17.08 -7.75
CA GLU A 253 8.64 16.86 -6.73
C GLU A 253 9.13 17.20 -5.32
N ILE A 254 10.36 16.79 -4.97
CA ILE A 254 10.95 17.12 -3.66
C ILE A 254 11.13 18.62 -3.50
N ASN A 255 11.64 19.30 -4.53
CA ASN A 255 11.78 20.75 -4.53
C ASN A 255 10.42 21.44 -4.32
N TYR A 256 9.35 20.95 -4.94
CA TYR A 256 8.00 21.46 -4.68
C TYR A 256 7.57 21.28 -3.22
N ILE A 257 7.75 20.08 -2.65
CA ILE A 257 7.43 19.77 -1.25
C ILE A 257 8.24 20.65 -0.27
N MET A 258 9.49 20.94 -0.62
CA MET A 258 10.39 21.80 0.16
C MET A 258 10.20 23.30 -0.11
N GLU A 259 9.15 23.70 -0.84
CA GLU A 259 8.82 25.08 -1.22
C GLU A 259 9.91 25.78 -2.07
N ARG A 260 10.74 25.00 -2.76
CA ARG A 260 11.77 25.44 -3.72
C ARG A 260 11.21 25.45 -5.14
N TYR A 261 10.24 26.34 -5.37
CA TYR A 261 9.43 26.30 -6.59
C TYR A 261 10.24 26.57 -7.87
N LYS A 262 11.29 27.38 -7.81
CA LYS A 262 12.11 27.69 -9.01
C LYS A 262 12.90 26.48 -9.47
N GLU A 263 13.51 25.78 -8.53
CA GLU A 263 14.27 24.56 -8.75
C GLU A 263 13.35 23.42 -9.18
N SER A 264 12.15 23.36 -8.60
CA SER A 264 11.10 22.42 -9.03
C SER A 264 10.73 22.64 -10.51
N ILE A 265 10.42 23.88 -10.90
CA ILE A 265 10.10 24.22 -12.29
C ILE A 265 11.28 23.87 -13.22
N SER A 266 12.50 24.26 -12.84
CA SER A 266 13.69 23.95 -13.64
C SER A 266 13.85 22.45 -13.88
N ASP A 267 13.67 21.61 -12.85
CA ASP A 267 13.77 20.16 -12.98
C ASP A 267 12.63 19.60 -13.84
N LEU A 268 11.40 20.08 -13.64
CA LEU A 268 10.19 19.61 -14.34
C LEU A 268 10.10 20.07 -15.80
N GLU A 269 10.75 21.16 -16.17
CA GLU A 269 10.82 21.65 -17.57
C GLU A 269 11.97 21.00 -18.36
N THR A 270 12.93 20.36 -17.69
CA THR A 270 14.12 19.78 -18.33
C THR A 270 13.86 18.40 -18.95
N TYR A 271 12.74 17.73 -18.61
CA TYR A 271 12.43 16.38 -19.11
C TYR A 271 11.08 16.26 -19.81
#